data_AF-A0A562NNV5-F1
#
_entry.id   AF-A0A562NNV5-F1
#
_cell.length_a   1.000
_cell.length_b   1.000
_cell.length_c   1.000
_cell.angle_alpha   90.00
_cell.angle_beta   90.00
_cell.angle_gamma   90.00
#
_symmetry.space_group_name_H-M   'P 1'
#
loop_
_entity.id
_entity.type
_entity.pdbx_description
1 polymer ?
#
loop_
_entity_poly.entity_id
_entity_poly.type
_entity_poly.pdbx_seq_one_letter_code
_entity_poly.pdbx_strand_id
1 'polypeptide(L)'
;MARISTGIPYISGYEYDVAELRPFLTNPAAHPDKVGNADVFMVAPSSRASNTLTYEYMAGRGFSLVWRFVDEKGRQVNNFVSRRGPHLMGQFLYLPDQAVVPEGSFVSGEKFFQVLEDFAKNPNILSGAVEWVAWSDINWPEP
;
A
#
# COMPACT_ATOMS: atom_id res chain seq x y z
N MET A 1 -2.69 -15.01 -15.25
CA MET A 1 -2.46 -13.58 -14.92
C MET A 1 -2.37 -13.45 -13.40
N ALA A 2 -1.62 -12.49 -12.88
CA ALA A 2 -1.53 -12.28 -11.43
C ALA A 2 -2.81 -11.57 -10.95
N ARG A 3 -3.46 -12.14 -9.92
CA ARG A 3 -4.74 -11.66 -9.40
C ARG A 3 -4.58 -11.15 -7.99
N ILE A 4 -5.27 -10.07 -7.67
CA ILE A 4 -5.30 -9.49 -6.33
C ILE A 4 -6.73 -9.30 -5.85
N SER A 5 -6.96 -9.43 -4.56
CA SER A 5 -8.22 -9.09 -3.90
C SER A 5 -8.09 -7.80 -3.11
N THR A 6 -9.14 -6.97 -3.13
CA THR A 6 -9.27 -5.78 -2.26
C THR A 6 -10.07 -6.08 -0.99
N GLY A 7 -9.81 -5.36 0.11
CA GLY A 7 -10.59 -5.44 1.34
C GLY A 7 -9.95 -6.20 2.49
N ILE A 8 -10.74 -6.50 3.53
CA ILE A 8 -10.27 -7.16 4.75
C ILE A 8 -10.12 -8.67 4.49
N PRO A 9 -9.04 -9.33 4.99
CA PRO A 9 -8.92 -10.78 4.88
C PRO A 9 -10.23 -11.48 5.29
N TYR A 10 -10.70 -12.45 4.50
CA TYR A 10 -11.89 -13.32 4.74
C TYR A 10 -13.28 -12.71 4.56
N ILE A 11 -13.38 -11.43 4.23
CA ILE A 11 -14.61 -10.85 3.68
C ILE A 11 -14.45 -10.90 2.16
N SER A 12 -15.49 -11.25 1.40
CA SER A 12 -15.38 -11.37 -0.06
C SER A 12 -14.98 -10.02 -0.67
N GLY A 13 -13.69 -9.87 -0.97
CA GLY A 13 -13.15 -8.78 -1.76
C GLY A 13 -13.49 -8.94 -3.24
N TYR A 14 -13.46 -7.85 -3.99
CA TYR A 14 -13.44 -7.94 -5.45
C TYR A 14 -12.06 -8.42 -5.88
N GLU A 15 -12.01 -9.43 -6.74
CA GLU A 15 -10.78 -9.88 -7.39
C GLU A 15 -10.57 -9.10 -8.68
N TYR A 16 -9.37 -8.52 -8.83
CA TYR A 16 -8.93 -7.80 -10.01
C TYR A 16 -7.77 -8.54 -10.66
N ASP A 17 -7.71 -8.48 -11.99
CA ASP A 17 -6.43 -8.64 -12.67
C ASP A 17 -5.61 -7.36 -12.43
N VAL A 18 -4.34 -7.48 -12.04
CA VAL A 18 -3.50 -6.31 -11.68
C VAL A 18 -3.51 -5.24 -12.78
N ALA A 19 -3.50 -5.67 -14.05
CA ALA A 19 -3.51 -4.77 -15.21
C ALA A 19 -4.75 -3.85 -15.26
N GLU A 20 -5.90 -4.28 -14.71
CA GLU A 20 -7.13 -3.49 -14.67
C GLU A 20 -7.02 -2.27 -13.77
N LEU A 21 -6.10 -2.31 -12.80
CA LEU A 21 -5.91 -1.23 -11.83
C LEU A 21 -5.02 -0.10 -12.34
N ARG A 22 -4.24 -0.36 -13.40
CA ARG A 22 -3.33 0.63 -13.98
C ARG A 22 -3.98 1.99 -14.24
N PRO A 23 -5.10 2.12 -15.00
CA PRO A 23 -5.67 3.42 -15.30
C PRO A 23 -6.10 4.20 -14.04
N PHE A 24 -6.56 3.50 -13.01
CA PHE A 24 -6.99 4.13 -11.75
C PHE A 24 -5.80 4.66 -10.96
N LEU A 25 -4.70 3.90 -10.91
CA LEU A 25 -3.52 4.29 -10.15
C LEU A 25 -2.69 5.37 -10.85
N THR A 26 -2.59 5.33 -12.18
CA THR A 26 -1.77 6.28 -12.94
C THR A 26 -2.51 7.58 -13.25
N ASN A 27 -3.85 7.58 -13.20
CA ASN A 27 -4.68 8.77 -13.37
C ASN A 27 -5.85 8.82 -12.36
N PRO A 28 -5.56 8.93 -11.05
CA PRO A 28 -6.59 8.86 -10.01
C PRO A 28 -7.59 10.03 -10.09
N ALA A 29 -7.16 11.19 -10.59
CA ALA A 29 -8.04 12.35 -10.76
C ALA A 29 -9.16 12.13 -11.79
N ALA A 30 -8.95 11.26 -12.78
CA ALA A 30 -9.99 10.88 -13.75
C ALA A 30 -10.95 9.81 -13.20
N HIS A 31 -10.62 9.21 -12.05
CA HIS A 31 -11.35 8.09 -11.47
C HIS A 31 -11.57 8.26 -9.95
N PRO A 32 -12.13 9.41 -9.50
CA PRO A 32 -12.30 9.70 -8.07
C PRO A 32 -13.17 8.66 -7.34
N ASP A 33 -14.10 8.02 -8.06
CA ASP A 33 -15.01 7.02 -7.50
C ASP A 33 -14.40 5.60 -7.43
N LYS A 34 -13.22 5.39 -8.02
CA LYS A 34 -12.55 4.08 -8.13
C LYS A 34 -11.29 3.97 -7.29
N VAL A 35 -10.67 5.10 -6.94
CA VAL A 35 -9.55 5.15 -6.00
C VAL A 35 -10.11 5.66 -4.68
N GLY A 36 -10.45 4.75 -3.77
CA GLY A 36 -10.76 5.13 -2.40
C GLY A 36 -9.58 5.83 -1.74
N ASN A 37 -9.81 6.55 -0.63
CA ASN A 37 -8.73 7.16 0.15
C ASN A 37 -7.74 6.10 0.63
N ALA A 38 -8.23 4.90 0.95
CA ALA A 38 -7.40 3.75 1.33
C ALA A 38 -7.97 2.45 0.75
N ASP A 39 -7.09 1.47 0.52
CA ASP A 39 -7.48 0.07 0.30
C ASP A 39 -6.39 -0.88 0.79
N VAL A 40 -6.76 -2.15 0.91
CA VAL A 40 -5.91 -3.28 1.30
C VAL A 40 -5.88 -4.29 0.17
N PHE A 41 -4.70 -4.55 -0.38
CA PHE A 41 -4.46 -5.56 -1.41
C PHE A 41 -3.87 -6.84 -0.82
N MET A 42 -4.37 -7.97 -1.32
CA MET A 42 -3.87 -9.32 -1.05
C MET A 42 -3.70 -10.08 -2.37
N VAL A 43 -2.74 -11.02 -2.44
CA VAL A 43 -2.62 -11.93 -3.58
C VAL A 43 -3.69 -13.01 -3.48
N ALA A 44 -4.43 -13.24 -4.57
CA ALA A 44 -5.50 -14.25 -4.60
C ALA A 44 -4.95 -15.65 -4.93
N PRO A 45 -5.47 -16.73 -4.30
CA PRO A 45 -6.47 -16.71 -3.22
C PRO A 45 -5.86 -16.22 -1.90
N SER A 46 -6.54 -15.30 -1.21
CA SER A 46 -6.05 -14.69 0.02
C SER A 46 -6.41 -15.50 1.28
N SER A 47 -5.57 -15.42 2.30
CA SER A 47 -5.76 -16.03 3.63
C SER A 47 -5.28 -15.08 4.76
N ARG A 48 -5.22 -15.55 6.01
CA ARG A 48 -4.89 -14.80 7.25
C ARG A 48 -3.38 -14.65 7.27
N ALA A 49 -2.70 -15.66 6.74
CA ALA A 49 -1.27 -15.71 6.52
C ALA A 49 -0.86 -15.05 5.20
N SER A 50 -1.74 -14.30 4.53
CA SER A 50 -1.35 -13.50 3.36
C SER A 50 -0.75 -12.17 3.79
N ASN A 51 0.45 -11.88 3.30
CA ASN A 51 0.99 -10.53 3.37
C ASN A 51 0.03 -9.56 2.68
N THR A 52 0.06 -8.30 3.10
CA THR A 52 -0.84 -7.26 2.59
C THR A 52 -0.05 -6.07 2.11
N LEU A 53 -0.58 -5.40 1.10
CA LEU A 53 -0.11 -4.10 0.65
C LEU A 53 -1.27 -3.12 0.81
N THR A 54 -1.13 -2.12 1.66
CA THR A 54 -2.14 -1.08 1.82
C THR A 54 -1.66 0.23 1.23
N TYR A 55 -2.58 1.10 0.87
CA TYR A 55 -2.24 2.45 0.47
C TYR A 55 -3.15 3.48 1.13
N GLU A 56 -2.63 4.70 1.21
CA GLU A 56 -3.36 5.94 1.49
C GLU A 56 -3.13 6.91 0.33
N TYR A 57 -4.20 7.46 -0.26
CA TYR A 57 -4.16 8.38 -1.40
C TYR A 57 -4.46 9.81 -0.95
N MET A 58 -3.60 10.75 -1.36
CA MET A 58 -3.86 12.18 -1.23
C MET A 58 -3.72 12.87 -2.58
N ALA A 59 -4.79 13.56 -3.00
CA ALA A 59 -4.80 14.35 -4.23
C ALA A 59 -3.65 15.37 -4.25
N GLY A 60 -2.93 15.41 -5.36
CA GLY A 60 -1.75 16.28 -5.54
C GLY A 60 -0.44 15.76 -4.91
N ARG A 61 -0.49 14.74 -4.04
CA ARG A 61 0.72 14.12 -3.45
C ARG A 61 1.01 12.71 -3.96
N GLY A 62 -0.03 11.91 -4.19
CA GLY A 62 0.08 10.53 -4.67
C GLY A 62 -0.32 9.51 -3.61
N PHE A 63 0.43 8.41 -3.49
CA PHE A 63 0.10 7.25 -2.68
C PHE A 63 1.17 6.98 -1.62
N SER A 64 0.78 6.86 -0.36
CA SER A 64 1.62 6.31 0.72
C SER A 64 1.35 4.82 0.83
N LEU A 65 2.37 3.97 0.71
CA LEU A 65 2.21 2.52 0.68
C LEU A 65 2.72 1.89 1.98
N VAL A 66 2.04 0.85 2.44
CA VAL A 66 2.49 0.03 3.57
C VAL A 66 2.47 -1.44 3.18
N TRP A 67 3.62 -2.10 3.24
CA TRP A 67 3.75 -3.53 3.03
C TRP A 67 3.84 -4.23 4.38
N ARG A 68 2.90 -5.13 4.68
CA ARG A 68 2.84 -5.86 5.95
C ARG A 68 3.09 -7.34 5.72
N PHE A 69 4.10 -7.84 6.40
CA PHE A 69 4.41 -9.27 6.48
C PHE A 69 3.64 -9.90 7.63
N VAL A 70 3.09 -11.08 7.38
CA VAL A 70 2.43 -11.90 8.39
C VAL A 70 3.12 -13.26 8.49
N ASP A 71 3.08 -13.86 9.68
CA ASP A 71 3.55 -15.23 9.88
C ASP A 71 2.50 -16.27 9.47
N GLU A 72 2.85 -17.55 9.60
CA GLU A 72 1.97 -18.69 9.30
C GLU A 72 0.67 -18.70 10.12
N LYS A 73 0.62 -17.97 11.24
CA LYS A 73 -0.56 -17.82 12.09
C LYS A 73 -1.38 -16.57 11.73
N GLY A 74 -0.96 -15.83 10.71
CA GLY A 74 -1.55 -14.56 10.30
C GLY A 74 -1.25 -13.39 11.23
N ARG A 75 -0.22 -13.51 12.07
CA ARG A 75 0.23 -12.42 12.95
C ARG A 75 1.19 -11.53 12.19
N GLN A 76 0.98 -10.23 12.30
CA GLN A 76 1.87 -9.22 11.73
C GLN A 76 3.26 -9.33 12.37
N VAL A 77 4.30 -9.45 11.54
CA VAL A 77 5.68 -9.57 11.99
C VAL A 77 6.52 -8.36 11.65
N ASN A 78 6.41 -7.82 10.43
CA ASN A 78 7.15 -6.65 9.98
C ASN A 78 6.28 -5.77 9.09
N ASN A 79 6.44 -4.46 9.21
CA ASN A 79 5.78 -3.49 8.34
C ASN A 79 6.80 -2.54 7.77
N PHE A 80 6.57 -2.16 6.52
CA PHE A 80 7.42 -1.21 5.83
C PHE A 80 6.55 -0.14 5.20
N VAL A 81 7.01 1.11 5.27
CA VAL A 81 6.37 2.26 4.64
C VAL A 81 7.22 2.67 3.43
N SER A 82 6.58 2.99 2.31
CA SER A 82 7.29 3.53 1.15
C SER A 82 8.02 4.81 1.50
N ARG A 83 9.12 5.09 0.80
CA ARG A 83 9.93 6.30 0.99
C ARG A 83 10.31 6.88 -0.35
N ARG A 84 10.07 8.19 -0.50
CA ARG A 84 10.51 9.00 -1.64
C ARG A 84 11.56 10.04 -1.24
N GLY A 85 11.43 10.62 -0.04
CA GLY A 85 12.26 11.72 0.44
C GLY A 85 12.86 11.42 1.81
N PRO A 86 14.18 11.17 1.93
CA PRO A 86 14.80 10.78 3.20
C PRO A 86 14.52 11.68 4.39
N HIS A 87 14.45 12.98 4.12
CA HIS A 87 14.36 14.04 5.12
C HIS A 87 12.93 14.33 5.58
N LEU A 88 11.91 13.75 4.92
CA LEU A 88 10.50 14.02 5.19
C LEU A 88 9.79 12.89 5.96
N MET A 89 10.52 11.84 6.35
CA MET A 89 9.95 10.70 7.09
C MET A 89 9.65 11.03 8.57
N GLY A 90 10.13 12.17 9.08
CA GLY A 90 9.79 12.67 10.42
C GLY A 90 8.71 13.75 10.44
N GLN A 91 8.16 14.12 9.26
CA GLN A 91 7.03 15.05 9.15
C GLN A 91 5.78 14.22 8.87
N PHE A 92 4.65 14.57 9.50
CA PHE A 92 3.43 13.76 9.45
C PHE A 92 2.25 14.58 8.93
N LEU A 93 1.42 13.94 8.13
CA LEU A 93 0.14 14.46 7.67
C LEU A 93 -0.98 13.66 8.33
N TYR A 94 -2.01 14.39 8.76
CA TYR A 94 -3.24 13.82 9.31
C TYR A 94 -4.29 13.83 8.20
N LEU A 95 -4.69 12.64 7.77
CA LEU A 95 -5.66 12.44 6.71
C LEU A 95 -7.11 12.57 7.27
N PRO A 96 -8.11 12.88 6.41
CA PRO A 96 -9.50 13.03 6.84
C PRO A 96 -10.10 11.78 7.50
N ASP A 97 -9.55 10.60 7.23
CA ASP A 97 -9.92 9.31 7.82
C ASP A 97 -9.15 8.99 9.12
N GLN A 98 -8.49 9.99 9.69
CA GLN A 98 -7.68 9.90 10.91
C GLN A 98 -6.37 9.11 10.72
N ALA A 99 -6.03 8.69 9.50
CA ALA A 99 -4.73 8.09 9.25
C ALA A 99 -3.62 9.13 9.43
N VAL A 100 -2.53 8.70 10.07
CA VAL A 100 -1.30 9.48 10.19
C VAL A 100 -0.28 8.86 9.25
N VAL A 101 0.23 9.65 8.32
CA VAL A 101 1.20 9.20 7.31
C VAL A 101 2.43 10.10 7.29
N PRO A 102 3.65 9.54 7.14
CA PRO A 102 4.84 10.34 6.95
C PRO A 102 4.76 11.10 5.61
N GLU A 103 5.06 12.40 5.59
CA GLU A 103 5.01 13.20 4.36
C GLU A 103 5.98 12.66 3.28
N GLY A 104 7.11 12.08 3.72
CA GLY A 104 8.09 11.44 2.84
C GLY A 104 7.66 10.13 2.20
N SER A 105 6.49 9.58 2.53
CA SER A 105 6.05 8.27 2.04
C SER A 105 5.34 8.29 0.69
N PHE A 106 4.85 9.45 0.25
CA PHE A 106 4.04 9.55 -0.96
C PHE A 106 4.86 9.32 -2.24
N VAL A 107 4.40 8.35 -3.04
CA VAL A 107 4.94 7.98 -4.35
C VAL A 107 3.92 8.22 -5.46
N SER A 108 4.40 8.34 -6.70
CA SER A 108 3.54 8.48 -7.87
C SER A 108 2.75 7.20 -8.17
N GLY A 109 1.63 7.35 -8.86
CA GLY A 109 0.82 6.24 -9.37
C GLY A 109 1.59 5.19 -10.18
N GLU A 110 2.50 5.62 -11.06
CA GLU A 110 3.35 4.70 -11.85
C GLU A 110 4.23 3.81 -10.97
N LYS A 111 4.84 4.38 -9.92
CA LYS A 111 5.62 3.62 -8.94
C LYS A 111 4.74 2.68 -8.14
N PHE A 112 3.57 3.13 -7.72
CA PHE A 112 2.63 2.27 -7.01
C PHE A 112 2.20 1.08 -7.88
N PHE A 113 1.88 1.31 -9.15
CA PHE A 113 1.53 0.23 -10.06
C PHE A 113 2.65 -0.82 -10.19
N GLN A 114 3.91 -0.39 -10.32
CA GLN A 114 5.06 -1.32 -10.32
C GLN A 114 5.18 -2.09 -9.00
N VAL A 115 4.99 -1.44 -7.85
CA VAL A 115 4.97 -2.11 -6.54
C VAL A 115 3.87 -3.16 -6.48
N LEU A 116 2.69 -2.86 -7.04
CA LEU A 116 1.56 -3.77 -7.08
C LEU A 116 1.82 -4.99 -7.97
N GLU A 117 2.47 -4.79 -9.12
CA GLU A 117 2.92 -5.88 -10.01
C GLU A 117 3.91 -6.81 -9.29
N ASP A 118 4.91 -6.23 -8.62
CA ASP A 118 5.90 -6.98 -7.84
C ASP A 118 5.25 -7.74 -6.67
N PHE A 119 4.34 -7.09 -5.94
CA PHE A 119 3.60 -7.68 -4.85
C PHE A 119 2.76 -8.87 -5.32
N ALA A 120 2.03 -8.73 -6.43
CA ALA A 120 1.22 -9.78 -6.99
C ALA A 120 2.05 -10.97 -7.51
N LYS A 121 3.30 -10.73 -7.92
CA LYS A 121 4.24 -11.76 -8.35
C LYS A 121 4.86 -12.51 -7.17
N ASN A 122 5.30 -11.79 -6.13
CA ASN A 122 5.86 -12.39 -4.93
C ASN A 122 5.67 -11.47 -3.71
N PRO A 123 4.62 -11.69 -2.89
CA PRO A 123 4.32 -10.83 -1.76
C PRO A 123 5.31 -10.99 -0.59
N ASN A 124 6.27 -11.92 -0.68
CA ASN A 124 7.32 -12.16 0.32
C ASN A 124 8.59 -11.33 0.08
N ILE A 125 8.69 -10.59 -1.02
CA ILE A 125 9.86 -9.79 -1.36
C ILE A 125 9.41 -8.36 -1.61
N LEU A 126 9.96 -7.41 -0.85
CA LEU A 126 9.71 -5.98 -1.07
C LEU A 126 10.07 -5.57 -2.50
N SER A 127 9.19 -4.79 -3.13
CA SER A 127 9.44 -4.22 -4.46
C SER A 127 10.65 -3.28 -4.45
N GLY A 128 11.48 -3.33 -5.49
CA GLY A 128 12.59 -2.39 -5.71
C GLY A 128 12.18 -1.06 -6.35
N ALA A 129 10.90 -0.86 -6.70
CA ALA A 129 10.42 0.36 -7.37
C ALA A 129 10.43 1.60 -6.44
N VAL A 130 10.44 1.36 -5.12
CA VAL A 130 10.49 2.37 -4.06
C VAL A 130 11.49 1.94 -2.99
N GLU A 131 11.99 2.91 -2.23
CA GLU A 131 12.68 2.60 -0.99
C GLU A 131 11.66 2.28 0.11
N TRP A 132 12.07 1.46 1.08
CA TRP A 132 11.24 1.04 2.20
C TRP A 132 11.91 1.41 3.52
N VAL A 133 11.12 1.88 4.47
CA VAL A 133 11.56 2.15 5.85
C VAL A 133 10.77 1.24 6.77
N ALA A 134 11.44 0.55 7.68
CA ALA A 134 10.75 -0.27 8.67
C ALA A 134 9.89 0.64 9.56
N TRP A 135 8.67 0.19 9.86
CA TRP A 135 7.73 0.96 10.69
C TRP A 135 8.31 1.30 12.07
N SER A 136 9.14 0.41 12.62
CA SER A 136 9.87 0.58 13.89
C SER A 136 10.89 1.73 13.86
N ASP A 137 11.35 2.12 12.68
CA ASP A 137 12.40 3.12 12.51
C ASP A 137 11.83 4.52 12.31
N ILE A 138 10.50 4.64 12.30
CA ILE A 138 9.77 5.90 12.19
C ILE A 138 9.37 6.34 13.60
N ASN A 139 9.73 7.57 13.97
CA ASN A 139 9.32 8.20 15.23
C ASN A 139 7.88 8.71 15.10
N TRP A 140 6.91 7.80 15.17
CA TRP A 140 5.49 8.13 15.08
C TRP A 140 5.06 9.11 16.17
N PRO A 141 4.17 10.06 15.87
CA PRO A 141 3.60 10.93 16.89
C PRO A 141 2.78 10.10 17.89
N GLU A 142 2.70 10.57 19.14
CA GLU A 142 1.86 9.92 20.15
C GLU A 142 0.37 9.96 19.73
N PRO A 143 -0.42 8.93 20.06
CA PRO A 143 -1.86 8.87 19.76
C PRO A 143 -2.69 9.98 20.41
#